data_AF-A0A841BJD4-F1
#
_entry.id   AF-A0A841BJD4-F1
#
_cell.length_a   1.000
_cell.length_b   1.000
_cell.length_c   1.000
_cell.angle_alpha   90.00
_cell.angle_beta   90.00
_cell.angle_gamma   90.00
#
_symmetry.space_group_name_H-M   'P 1'
#
loop_
_entity.id
_entity.type
_entity.pdbx_description
1 polymer ?
#
loop_
_entity_poly.entity_id
_entity_poly.type
_entity_poly.pdbx_seq_one_letter_code
_entity_poly.pdbx_strand_id
1 'polypeptide(L)'
;MEMTSVAAVCWGLVFWEREGGFYASVSGPETRTGTAPVPEGASFVGIEFAVGTSLRAVPTASLVNSGVELPDVTRRTFRLDGARWETPGPDDAEALVGRLVRAGAVVRDPLVAEARRGHRPTVSARTVERRFRAATGLTQGAVRQIERAREAAVLLAAGAPVSEVVTGLGYFDEPHLARALCRYVGRTARQLRDGGGGAIGLDLHQATTS
;
A
#
# COMPACT_ATOMS: atom_id res chain seq x y z
N MET A 1 -14.32 10.27 -12.29
CA MET A 1 -14.64 8.82 -12.24
C MET A 1 -14.36 8.28 -10.84
N GLU A 2 -14.95 7.14 -10.46
CA GLU A 2 -14.58 6.41 -9.23
C GLU A 2 -13.73 5.19 -9.58
N MET A 3 -12.69 4.94 -8.78
CA MET A 3 -11.84 3.76 -8.87
C MET A 3 -12.02 2.92 -7.59
N THR A 4 -11.98 1.59 -7.73
CA THR A 4 -11.92 0.72 -6.54
C THR A 4 -10.52 0.77 -5.92
N SER A 5 -10.41 1.27 -4.69
CA SER A 5 -9.17 1.19 -3.91
C SER A 5 -9.03 -0.21 -3.32
N VAL A 6 -7.91 -0.87 -3.61
CA VAL A 6 -7.59 -2.19 -3.05
C VAL A 6 -6.85 -2.00 -1.73
N ALA A 7 -7.22 -2.75 -0.70
CA ALA A 7 -6.58 -2.72 0.61
C ALA A 7 -5.05 -2.75 0.48
N ALA A 8 -4.35 -1.75 0.99
CA ALA A 8 -2.89 -1.62 0.89
C ALA A 8 -2.23 -1.86 2.25
N VAL A 9 -1.07 -2.50 2.27
CA VAL A 9 -0.32 -2.77 3.51
C VAL A 9 0.74 -1.71 3.82
N CYS A 10 1.02 -0.86 2.84
CA CYS A 10 2.03 0.16 2.89
C CYS A 10 1.39 1.53 3.16
N TRP A 11 2.18 2.43 3.73
CA TRP A 11 1.88 3.85 3.70
C TRP A 11 2.58 4.47 2.47
N GLY A 12 2.13 5.64 2.05
CA GLY A 12 2.65 6.30 0.85
C GLY A 12 2.67 7.82 0.95
N LEU A 13 3.36 8.44 0.01
CA LEU A 13 3.19 9.85 -0.34
C LEU A 13 2.46 9.93 -1.68
N VAL A 14 1.44 10.76 -1.75
CA VAL A 14 0.69 11.00 -2.98
C VAL A 14 0.73 12.49 -3.27
N PHE A 15 1.14 12.85 -4.48
CA PHE A 15 1.15 14.21 -4.98
C PHE A 15 0.17 14.31 -6.14
N TRP A 16 -0.63 15.37 -6.19
CA TRP A 16 -1.52 15.59 -7.32
C TRP A 16 -1.70 17.07 -7.66
N GLU A 17 -1.97 17.32 -8.94
CA GLU A 17 -2.37 18.63 -9.44
C GLU A 17 -3.85 18.60 -9.83
N ARG A 18 -4.61 19.62 -9.42
CA ARG A 18 -6.01 19.80 -9.83
C ARG A 18 -6.33 21.28 -9.96
N GLU A 19 -6.89 21.68 -11.09
CA GLU A 19 -7.36 23.07 -11.33
C GLU A 19 -6.28 24.15 -11.04
N GLY A 20 -5.01 23.83 -11.32
CA GLY A 20 -3.86 24.71 -11.06
C GLY A 20 -3.37 24.73 -9.60
N GLY A 21 -4.05 24.00 -8.70
CA GLY A 21 -3.62 23.76 -7.32
C GLY A 21 -2.73 22.51 -7.19
N PHE A 22 -1.78 22.57 -6.26
CA PHE A 22 -0.85 21.46 -5.96
C PHE A 22 -1.13 20.92 -4.57
N TYR A 23 -1.20 19.61 -4.46
CA TYR A 23 -1.57 18.92 -3.24
C TYR A 23 -0.63 17.76 -2.97
N ALA A 24 -0.45 17.47 -1.70
CA ALA A 24 0.31 16.32 -1.25
C ALA A 24 -0.35 15.72 -0.01
N SER A 25 -0.32 14.41 0.12
CA SER A 25 -0.81 13.71 1.30
C SER A 25 0.07 12.52 1.65
N VAL A 26 0.01 12.15 2.92
CA VAL A 26 0.45 10.85 3.41
C VAL A 26 -0.77 9.93 3.37
N SER A 27 -0.71 8.85 2.59
CA SER A 27 -1.69 7.77 2.65
C SER A 27 -1.23 6.70 3.63
N GLY A 28 -2.16 6.11 4.38
CA GLY A 28 -1.86 5.01 5.26
C GLY A 28 -2.29 3.64 4.73
N PRO A 29 -1.93 2.57 5.46
CA PRO A 29 -2.39 1.23 5.15
C PRO A 29 -3.91 1.11 5.25
N GLU A 30 -4.52 0.39 4.32
CA GLU A 30 -5.96 0.14 4.27
C GLU A 30 -6.26 -1.33 4.60
N THR A 31 -7.19 -1.55 5.52
CA THR A 31 -7.56 -2.89 6.02
C THR A 31 -8.68 -3.55 5.22
N ARG A 32 -9.22 -2.84 4.24
CA ARG A 32 -10.31 -3.28 3.35
C ARG A 32 -10.32 -2.43 2.09
N THR A 33 -10.96 -2.94 1.06
CA THR A 33 -11.24 -2.16 -0.15
C THR A 33 -12.15 -0.96 0.15
N GLY A 34 -11.98 0.10 -0.64
CA GLY A 34 -12.81 1.29 -0.63
C GLY A 34 -13.00 1.85 -2.04
N THR A 35 -13.53 3.06 -2.13
CA THR A 35 -13.60 3.82 -3.38
C THR A 35 -12.70 5.04 -3.27
N ALA A 36 -11.97 5.33 -4.34
CA ALA A 36 -11.15 6.52 -4.45
C ALA A 36 -11.68 7.38 -5.61
N PRO A 37 -11.96 8.67 -5.39
CA PRO A 37 -12.29 9.55 -6.48
C PRO A 37 -11.04 9.72 -7.36
N VAL A 38 -11.23 9.59 -8.68
CA VAL A 38 -10.22 9.95 -9.68
C VAL A 38 -10.77 11.18 -10.40
N PRO A 39 -10.40 12.40 -9.97
CA PRO A 39 -10.81 13.63 -10.62
C PRO A 39 -10.31 13.64 -12.06
N GLU A 40 -11.15 14.08 -12.99
CA GLU A 40 -10.74 14.25 -14.38
C GLU A 40 -9.68 15.35 -14.48
N GLY A 41 -8.65 15.10 -15.30
CA GLY A 41 -7.54 16.03 -15.50
C GLY A 41 -6.56 16.12 -14.34
N ALA A 42 -6.72 15.35 -13.26
CA ALA A 42 -5.72 15.29 -12.20
C ALA A 42 -4.55 14.37 -12.60
N SER A 43 -3.33 14.88 -12.44
CA SER A 43 -2.12 14.07 -12.56
C SER A 43 -1.67 13.64 -11.17
N PHE A 44 -1.22 12.39 -11.04
CA PHE A 44 -0.83 11.79 -9.77
C PHE A 44 0.60 11.27 -9.83
N VAL A 45 1.36 11.50 -8.77
CA VAL A 45 2.63 10.83 -8.50
C VAL A 45 2.52 10.19 -7.12
N GLY A 46 2.63 8.86 -7.07
CA GLY A 46 2.57 8.08 -5.83
C GLY A 46 3.92 7.45 -5.51
N ILE A 47 4.33 7.51 -4.25
CA ILE A 47 5.48 6.80 -3.70
C ILE A 47 4.97 5.87 -2.61
N GLU A 48 5.00 4.57 -2.86
CA GLU A 48 4.67 3.57 -1.86
C GLU A 48 5.94 3.16 -1.09
N PHE A 49 5.87 3.17 0.25
CA PHE A 49 7.01 2.79 1.08
C PHE A 49 6.92 1.35 1.55
N ALA A 50 8.05 0.64 1.53
CA ALA A 50 8.11 -0.76 1.92
C ALA A 50 7.58 -1.01 3.35
N VAL A 51 6.90 -2.15 3.54
CA VAL A 51 6.43 -2.61 4.86
C VAL A 51 7.59 -2.64 5.87
N GLY A 52 7.36 -2.04 7.04
CA GLY A 52 8.37 -1.89 8.10
C GLY A 52 9.13 -0.57 8.06
N THR A 53 8.80 0.32 7.13
CA THR A 53 9.15 1.73 7.20
C THR A 53 8.04 2.53 7.88
N SER A 54 8.39 3.67 8.48
CA SER A 54 7.43 4.61 9.05
C SER A 54 7.95 6.04 8.97
N LEU A 55 7.03 7.00 9.01
CA LEU A 55 7.37 8.40 9.23
C LEU A 55 7.73 8.63 10.69
N ARG A 56 8.77 9.44 10.93
CA ARG A 56 9.10 9.90 12.28
C ARG A 56 8.02 10.83 12.84
N ALA A 57 7.49 11.70 12.00
CA ALA A 57 6.52 12.74 12.40
C ALA A 57 5.13 12.20 12.71
N VAL A 58 4.74 11.07 12.10
CA VAL A 58 3.37 10.55 12.14
C VAL A 58 3.41 9.05 12.43
N PRO A 59 2.85 8.59 13.56
CA PRO A 59 2.75 7.16 13.84
C PRO A 59 1.92 6.45 12.77
N THR A 60 2.42 5.35 12.20
CA THR A 60 1.68 4.60 11.16
C THR A 60 0.30 4.12 11.65
N ALA A 61 0.16 3.84 12.95
CA ALA A 61 -1.12 3.44 13.54
C ALA A 61 -2.23 4.51 13.39
N SER A 62 -1.90 5.81 13.36
CA SER A 62 -2.91 6.86 13.14
C SER A 62 -3.29 7.03 11.68
N LEU A 63 -2.53 6.43 10.77
CA LEU A 63 -2.77 6.45 9.33
C LEU A 63 -3.62 5.26 8.86
N VAL A 64 -3.89 4.26 9.69
CA VAL A 64 -4.63 3.06 9.27
C VAL A 64 -6.05 3.42 8.84
N ASN A 65 -6.42 3.08 7.60
CA ASN A 65 -7.66 3.47 6.91
C ASN A 65 -7.86 5.00 6.83
N SER A 66 -6.77 5.77 6.83
CA SER A 66 -6.80 7.23 6.75
C SER A 66 -5.59 7.77 6.01
N GLY A 67 -5.53 9.09 5.92
CA GLY A 67 -4.38 9.83 5.42
C GLY A 67 -4.32 11.21 6.06
N VAL A 68 -3.23 11.92 5.81
CA VAL A 68 -3.03 13.29 6.30
C VAL A 68 -2.59 14.15 5.13
N GLU A 69 -3.34 15.21 4.84
CA GLU A 69 -2.91 16.22 3.88
C GLU A 69 -1.71 16.98 4.42
N LEU A 70 -0.71 17.19 3.57
CA LEU A 70 0.48 17.92 3.91
C LEU A 70 0.26 19.42 3.69
N PRO A 71 0.73 20.28 4.60
CA PRO A 71 0.59 21.72 4.47
C PRO A 71 1.65 22.30 3.51
N ASP A 72 1.44 23.57 3.12
CA ASP A 72 2.40 24.40 2.40
C ASP A 72 2.92 23.76 1.09
N VAL A 73 2.01 23.14 0.33
CA VAL A 73 2.32 22.48 -0.94
C VAL A 73 2.29 23.47 -2.09
N THR A 74 3.30 23.38 -2.94
CA THR A 74 3.44 24.14 -4.18
C THR A 74 3.93 23.19 -5.27
N ARG A 75 3.98 23.67 -6.51
CA ARG A 75 4.53 22.91 -7.64
C ARG A 75 5.92 22.32 -7.39
N ARG A 76 6.77 23.03 -6.63
CA ARG A 76 8.18 22.67 -6.45
C ARG A 76 8.50 22.17 -5.06
N THR A 77 7.67 22.44 -4.06
CA THR A 77 7.98 22.09 -2.68
C THR A 77 6.76 21.72 -1.87
N PHE A 78 6.97 20.90 -0.84
CA PHE A 78 6.00 20.56 0.20
C PHE A 78 6.65 20.57 1.58
N ARG A 79 5.85 20.50 2.65
CA ARG A 79 6.36 20.32 4.02
C ARG A 79 6.04 18.95 4.58
N LEU A 80 7.04 18.35 5.21
CA LEU A 80 6.94 17.07 5.90
C LEU A 80 7.96 17.04 7.03
N ASP A 81 7.52 16.57 8.21
CA ASP A 81 8.36 16.48 9.41
C ASP A 81 9.04 17.82 9.76
N GLY A 82 8.26 18.90 9.67
CA GLY A 82 8.70 20.28 9.94
C GLY A 82 9.57 20.93 8.86
N ALA A 83 10.23 20.12 8.02
CA ALA A 83 11.15 20.57 6.97
C ALA A 83 10.44 20.78 5.62
N ARG A 84 11.09 21.58 4.75
CA ARG A 84 10.67 21.82 3.36
C ARG A 84 11.44 20.88 2.43
N TRP A 85 10.71 20.26 1.51
CA TRP A 85 11.23 19.27 0.56
C TRP A 85 10.86 19.68 -0.86
N GLU A 86 11.59 19.18 -1.84
CA GLU A 86 11.24 19.32 -3.26
C GLU A 86 10.17 18.31 -3.65
N THR A 87 9.10 18.77 -4.29
CA THR A 87 8.04 17.91 -4.85
C THR A 87 8.63 17.08 -5.99
N PRO A 88 8.51 15.74 -5.97
CA PRO A 88 9.14 14.89 -6.97
C PRO A 88 8.36 14.96 -8.29
N GLY A 89 9.09 14.99 -9.40
CA GLY A 89 8.54 14.53 -10.68
C GLY A 89 8.47 12.99 -10.72
N PRO A 90 7.89 12.40 -11.78
CA PRO A 90 7.83 10.94 -11.95
C PRO A 90 9.21 10.26 -11.84
N ASP A 91 10.25 10.90 -12.36
CA ASP A 91 11.61 10.34 -12.42
C ASP A 91 12.47 10.66 -11.19
N ASP A 92 11.98 11.48 -10.25
CA ASP A 92 12.74 11.98 -9.09
C ASP A 92 12.36 11.31 -7.76
N ALA A 93 11.44 10.35 -7.80
CA ALA A 93 10.89 9.70 -6.60
C ALA A 93 11.98 9.07 -5.73
N GLU A 94 12.91 8.33 -6.32
CA GLU A 94 14.01 7.66 -5.61
C GLU A 94 14.96 8.66 -4.94
N ALA A 95 15.25 9.78 -5.62
CA ALA A 95 16.11 10.83 -5.09
C ALA A 95 15.48 11.49 -3.86
N LEU A 96 14.17 11.76 -3.90
CA LEU A 96 13.43 12.25 -2.73
C LEU A 96 13.49 11.25 -1.58
N VAL A 97 13.19 9.97 -1.83
CA VAL A 97 13.24 8.92 -0.80
C VAL A 97 14.63 8.86 -0.15
N GLY A 98 15.70 8.90 -0.95
CA GLY A 98 17.07 8.92 -0.43
C GLY A 98 17.35 10.11 0.49
N ARG A 99 16.83 11.30 0.18
CA ARG A 99 16.96 12.49 1.05
C ARG A 99 16.15 12.34 2.34
N LEU A 100 14.92 11.81 2.26
CA LEU A 100 14.06 11.58 3.43
C LEU A 100 14.69 10.61 4.43
N VAL A 101 15.29 9.52 3.92
CA VAL A 101 16.01 8.54 4.74
C VAL A 101 17.25 9.16 5.38
N ARG A 102 18.08 9.89 4.60
CA ARG A 102 19.29 10.55 5.13
C ARG A 102 18.98 11.56 6.23
N ALA A 103 17.85 12.25 6.17
CA ALA A 103 17.41 13.18 7.21
C ALA A 103 16.71 12.51 8.42
N GLY A 104 16.48 11.20 8.35
CA GLY A 104 15.77 10.45 9.39
C GLY A 104 14.26 10.75 9.46
N ALA A 105 13.68 11.36 8.43
CA ALA A 105 12.23 11.58 8.33
C ALA A 105 11.48 10.27 8.06
N VAL A 106 12.10 9.38 7.27
CA VAL A 106 11.66 8.00 7.05
C VAL A 106 12.62 7.08 7.78
N VAL A 107 12.08 6.23 8.65
CA VAL A 107 12.82 5.24 9.42
C VAL A 107 12.40 3.84 9.03
N ARG A 108 13.28 2.86 9.23
CA ARG A 108 13.01 1.44 8.99
C ARG A 108 13.26 0.66 10.26
N ASP A 109 12.32 -0.18 10.66
CA ASP A 109 12.51 -1.13 11.77
C ASP A 109 13.28 -2.36 11.24
N PRO A 110 14.53 -2.61 11.70
CA PRO A 110 15.33 -3.74 11.22
C PRO A 110 14.71 -5.09 11.55
N LEU A 111 14.03 -5.20 12.71
CA LEU A 111 13.41 -6.45 13.14
C LEU A 111 12.22 -6.78 12.24
N VAL A 112 11.44 -5.78 11.83
CA VAL A 112 10.35 -5.98 10.86
C VAL A 112 10.91 -6.39 9.50
N ALA A 113 12.01 -5.78 9.06
CA ALA A 113 12.68 -6.16 7.83
C ALA A 113 13.20 -7.61 7.85
N GLU A 114 13.76 -8.06 8.97
CA GLU A 114 14.19 -9.45 9.17
C GLU A 114 13.01 -10.42 9.19
N ALA A 115 11.95 -10.11 9.94
CA ALA A 115 10.74 -10.91 10.00
C ALA A 115 10.08 -11.06 8.61
N ARG A 116 10.12 -10.00 7.78
CA ARG A 116 9.66 -10.02 6.38
C ARG A 116 10.48 -10.94 5.49
N ARG A 117 11.78 -11.10 5.76
CA ARG A 117 12.67 -12.03 5.04
C ARG A 117 12.53 -13.48 5.54
N GLY A 118 11.53 -13.79 6.36
CA GLY A 118 11.33 -15.13 6.93
C GLY A 118 12.34 -15.51 8.02
N HIS A 119 13.21 -14.58 8.44
CA HIS A 119 14.12 -14.85 9.54
C HIS A 119 13.31 -14.88 10.85
N ARG A 120 13.72 -15.74 11.78
CA ARG A 120 13.16 -15.76 13.14
C ARG A 120 14.06 -14.91 14.03
N PRO A 121 13.63 -13.70 14.42
CA PRO A 121 14.42 -12.89 15.34
C PRO A 121 14.63 -13.65 16.65
N THR A 122 15.73 -13.40 17.35
CA THR A 122 16.04 -14.01 18.66
C THR A 122 15.09 -13.59 19.79
N VAL A 123 14.11 -12.72 19.49
CA VAL A 123 13.10 -12.25 20.44
C VAL A 123 11.81 -13.07 20.36
N SER A 124 10.99 -12.98 21.40
CA SER A 124 9.68 -13.62 21.43
C SER A 124 8.77 -13.16 20.29
N ALA A 125 7.87 -14.05 19.83
CA ALA A 125 6.85 -13.72 18.84
C ALA A 125 5.98 -12.52 19.24
N ARG A 126 5.70 -12.35 20.54
CA ARG A 126 4.98 -11.19 21.08
C ARG A 126 5.74 -9.89 20.84
N THR A 127 7.06 -9.90 21.01
CA THR A 127 7.93 -8.73 20.75
C THR A 127 7.93 -8.38 19.26
N VAL A 128 8.06 -9.40 18.38
CA VAL A 128 8.00 -9.21 16.93
C VAL A 128 6.67 -8.58 16.55
N GLU A 129 5.55 -9.15 17.01
CA GLU A 129 4.21 -8.67 16.69
C GLU A 129 3.96 -7.23 17.18
N ARG A 130 4.45 -6.89 18.38
CA ARG A 130 4.35 -5.53 18.91
C ARG A 130 5.12 -4.52 18.05
N ARG A 131 6.36 -4.83 17.66
CA ARG A 131 7.17 -3.94 16.81
C ARG A 131 6.59 -3.84 15.40
N PHE A 132 6.11 -4.95 14.86
CA PHE A 132 5.46 -4.98 13.56
C PHE A 132 4.24 -4.05 13.52
N ARG A 133 3.38 -4.10 14.54
CA ARG A 133 2.25 -3.16 14.67
C ARG A 133 2.68 -1.73 14.86
N ALA A 134 3.72 -1.47 15.64
CA ALA A 134 4.23 -0.12 15.83
C ALA A 134 4.75 0.50 14.52
N ALA A 135 5.47 -0.28 13.72
CA ALA A 135 6.03 0.19 12.44
C ALA A 135 4.98 0.29 11.33
N THR A 136 4.05 -0.67 11.26
CA THR A 136 3.13 -0.81 10.10
C THR A 136 1.69 -0.41 10.39
N GLY A 137 1.32 -0.19 11.66
CA GLY A 137 -0.08 -0.06 12.08
C GLY A 137 -0.89 -1.37 12.01
N LEU A 138 -0.36 -2.42 11.39
CA LEU A 138 -1.06 -3.68 11.12
C LEU A 138 -0.40 -4.86 11.83
N THR A 139 -1.15 -5.96 11.98
CA THR A 139 -0.61 -7.23 12.45
C THR A 139 0.14 -7.95 11.32
N GLN A 140 1.09 -8.83 11.65
CA GLN A 140 1.73 -9.67 10.63
C GLN A 140 0.72 -10.51 9.85
N GLY A 141 -0.28 -11.03 10.55
CA GLY A 141 -1.36 -11.82 9.95
C GLY A 141 -2.22 -10.99 8.99
N ALA A 142 -2.56 -9.75 9.35
CA ALA A 142 -3.35 -8.86 8.50
C ALA A 142 -2.59 -8.51 7.21
N VAL A 143 -1.30 -8.16 7.31
CA VAL A 143 -0.45 -7.90 6.14
C VAL A 143 -0.42 -9.12 5.22
N ARG A 144 -0.15 -10.32 5.76
CA ARG A 144 -0.15 -11.56 4.97
C ARG A 144 -1.50 -11.83 4.29
N GLN A 145 -2.62 -11.58 4.97
CA GLN A 145 -3.95 -11.78 4.37
C GLN A 145 -4.22 -10.83 3.20
N ILE A 146 -3.84 -9.56 3.34
CA ILE A 146 -4.03 -8.55 2.30
C ILE A 146 -3.13 -8.84 1.10
N GLU A 147 -1.84 -9.10 1.33
CA GLU A 147 -0.89 -9.45 0.26
C GLU A 147 -1.34 -10.71 -0.48
N ARG A 148 -1.75 -11.75 0.26
CA ARG A 148 -2.28 -12.98 -0.34
C ARG A 148 -3.55 -12.74 -1.17
N ALA A 149 -4.42 -11.83 -0.75
CA ALA A 149 -5.62 -11.50 -1.52
C ALA A 149 -5.29 -10.71 -2.79
N ARG A 150 -4.30 -9.81 -2.74
CA ARG A 150 -3.78 -9.10 -3.92
C ARG A 150 -3.14 -10.04 -4.92
N GLU A 151 -2.30 -10.96 -4.44
CA GLU A 151 -1.67 -12.00 -5.27
C GLU A 151 -2.72 -12.88 -5.94
N ALA A 152 -3.74 -13.31 -5.19
CA ALA A 152 -4.87 -14.06 -5.75
C ALA A 152 -5.57 -13.28 -6.87
N ALA A 153 -5.74 -11.96 -6.70
CA ALA A 153 -6.39 -11.14 -7.70
C ALA A 153 -5.58 -11.01 -8.99
N VAL A 154 -4.25 -10.86 -8.90
CA VAL A 154 -3.34 -10.84 -10.06
C VAL A 154 -3.39 -12.18 -10.79
N LEU A 155 -3.29 -13.31 -10.07
CA LEU A 155 -3.35 -14.65 -10.69
C LEU A 155 -4.68 -14.89 -11.41
N LEU A 156 -5.80 -14.50 -10.79
CA LEU A 156 -7.12 -14.62 -11.39
C LEU A 156 -7.27 -13.72 -12.62
N ALA A 157 -6.76 -12.49 -12.59
CA ALA A 157 -6.75 -11.60 -13.75
C ALA A 157 -5.89 -12.12 -14.89
N ALA A 158 -4.80 -12.83 -14.57
CA ALA A 158 -3.97 -13.55 -15.54
C ALA A 158 -4.63 -14.85 -16.06
N GLY A 159 -5.83 -15.20 -15.61
CA GLY A 159 -6.61 -16.33 -16.10
C GLY A 159 -6.42 -17.64 -15.34
N ALA A 160 -5.69 -17.65 -14.22
CA ALA A 160 -5.46 -18.86 -13.44
C ALA A 160 -6.79 -19.50 -12.96
N PRO A 161 -6.91 -20.84 -12.95
CA PRO A 161 -8.07 -21.53 -12.39
C PRO A 161 -8.26 -21.23 -10.89
N VAL A 162 -9.51 -21.04 -10.46
CA VAL A 162 -9.84 -20.72 -9.06
C VAL A 162 -9.31 -21.80 -8.10
N SER A 163 -9.44 -23.08 -8.47
CA SER A 163 -8.94 -24.21 -7.68
C SER A 163 -7.42 -24.19 -7.47
N GLU A 164 -6.67 -23.80 -8.49
CA GLU A 164 -5.21 -23.64 -8.41
C GLU A 164 -4.85 -22.47 -7.50
N VAL A 165 -5.57 -21.34 -7.58
CA VAL A 165 -5.34 -20.19 -6.69
C VAL A 165 -5.67 -20.52 -5.23
N VAL A 166 -6.76 -21.27 -4.97
CA VAL A 166 -7.11 -21.73 -3.63
C VAL A 166 -5.99 -22.59 -3.04
N THR A 167 -5.53 -23.58 -3.80
CA THR A 167 -4.49 -24.51 -3.35
C THR A 167 -3.13 -23.81 -3.22
N GLY A 168 -2.72 -23.07 -4.24
CA GLY A 168 -1.40 -22.42 -4.34
C GLY A 168 -1.17 -21.34 -3.29
N LEU A 169 -2.23 -20.63 -2.89
CA LEU A 169 -2.15 -19.60 -1.85
C LEU A 169 -2.61 -20.09 -0.47
N GLY A 170 -2.99 -21.36 -0.33
CA GLY A 170 -3.41 -21.94 0.95
C GLY A 170 -4.69 -21.33 1.51
N TYR A 171 -5.68 -21.08 0.64
CA TYR A 171 -7.06 -20.88 1.08
C TYR A 171 -7.67 -22.24 1.41
N PHE A 172 -8.58 -22.25 2.39
CA PHE A 172 -9.25 -23.49 2.80
C PHE A 172 -10.20 -24.02 1.72
N ASP A 173 -10.94 -23.12 1.07
CA ASP A 173 -11.87 -23.40 -0.02
C ASP A 173 -12.14 -22.13 -0.86
N GLU A 174 -12.94 -22.26 -1.92
CA GLU A 174 -13.35 -21.14 -2.76
C GLU A 174 -14.17 -20.07 -2.00
N PRO A 175 -15.14 -20.41 -1.11
CA PRO A 175 -15.80 -19.41 -0.26
C PRO A 175 -14.84 -18.55 0.58
N HIS A 176 -13.75 -19.11 1.11
CA HIS A 176 -12.75 -18.36 1.86
C HIS A 176 -11.98 -17.39 0.95
N LEU A 177 -11.61 -17.83 -0.25
CA LEU A 177 -11.02 -16.95 -1.26
C LEU A 177 -11.98 -15.82 -1.65
N ALA A 178 -13.25 -16.14 -1.94
CA ALA A 178 -14.26 -15.16 -2.32
C ALA A 178 -14.46 -14.08 -1.24
N ARG A 179 -14.51 -14.46 0.03
CA ARG A 179 -14.59 -13.50 1.16
C ARG A 179 -13.37 -12.59 1.23
N ALA A 180 -12.18 -13.13 1.02
CA ALA A 180 -10.95 -12.34 1.02
C ALA A 180 -10.91 -11.34 -0.14
N LEU A 181 -11.28 -11.77 -1.35
CA LEU A 181 -11.35 -10.91 -2.53
C LEU A 181 -12.38 -9.78 -2.35
N CYS A 182 -13.60 -10.10 -1.88
CA CYS A 182 -14.61 -9.08 -1.60
C CYS A 182 -14.14 -8.09 -0.53
N ARG A 183 -13.46 -8.56 0.51
CA ARG A 183 -13.01 -7.72 1.62
C ARG A 183 -11.84 -6.81 1.24
N TYR A 184 -10.82 -7.35 0.57
CA TYR A 184 -9.54 -6.66 0.37
C TYR A 184 -9.40 -6.09 -1.04
N VAL A 185 -10.02 -6.68 -2.05
CA VAL A 185 -9.88 -6.28 -3.47
C VAL A 185 -11.13 -5.58 -4.00
N GLY A 186 -12.30 -5.86 -3.45
CA GLY A 186 -13.57 -5.28 -3.93
C GLY A 186 -14.02 -5.84 -5.27
N ARG A 187 -13.51 -7.03 -5.63
CA ARG A 187 -13.87 -7.76 -6.84
C ARG A 187 -14.11 -9.22 -6.54
N THR A 188 -14.96 -9.85 -7.35
CA THR A 188 -15.12 -11.30 -7.38
C THR A 188 -14.11 -11.94 -8.32
N ALA A 189 -13.84 -13.24 -8.15
CA ALA A 189 -12.98 -13.99 -9.06
C ALA A 189 -13.45 -13.90 -10.53
N ARG A 190 -14.77 -13.91 -10.76
CA ARG A 190 -15.34 -13.73 -12.10
C ARG A 190 -15.00 -12.35 -12.68
N GLN A 191 -15.25 -11.28 -11.93
CA GLN A 191 -14.93 -9.92 -12.38
C GLN A 191 -13.45 -9.75 -12.70
N LEU A 192 -12.55 -10.34 -11.90
CA LEU A 192 -11.11 -10.28 -12.15
C LEU A 192 -10.74 -11.00 -13.46
N ARG A 193 -11.29 -12.19 -13.70
CA ARG A 193 -11.04 -12.97 -14.93
C ARG A 193 -11.61 -12.31 -16.19
N ASP A 194 -12.78 -11.68 -16.07
CA ASP A 194 -13.48 -11.08 -17.19
C ASP A 194 -13.07 -9.62 -17.44
N GLY A 195 -12.13 -9.07 -16.65
CA GLY A 195 -11.74 -7.65 -16.70
C GLY A 195 -12.87 -6.69 -16.29
N GLY A 196 -13.85 -7.17 -15.54
CA GLY A 196 -15.05 -6.44 -15.12
C GLY A 196 -14.87 -5.59 -13.85
N GLY A 197 -15.77 -4.62 -13.69
CA GLY A 197 -15.86 -3.78 -12.49
C GLY A 197 -15.18 -2.41 -12.59
N GLY A 198 -14.58 -2.07 -13.73
CA GLY A 198 -13.96 -0.76 -13.96
C GLY A 198 -12.60 -0.60 -13.28
N ALA A 199 -12.09 0.64 -13.24
CA ALA A 199 -10.75 0.96 -12.74
C ALA A 199 -10.51 0.43 -11.32
N ILE A 200 -9.30 -0.08 -11.10
CA ILE A 200 -8.88 -0.71 -9.83
C ILE A 200 -7.47 -0.24 -9.46
N GLY A 201 -7.26 0.10 -8.18
CA GLY A 201 -5.99 0.51 -7.59
C GLY A 201 -5.05 -0.68 -7.31
N LEU A 202 -4.96 -1.62 -8.25
CA LEU A 202 -4.07 -2.75 -8.23
C LEU A 202 -3.62 -3.02 -9.67
N ASP A 203 -2.31 -3.07 -9.88
CA ASP A 203 -1.77 -3.44 -11.18
C ASP A 203 -2.00 -4.93 -11.42
N LEU A 204 -3.05 -5.24 -12.19
CA LEU A 204 -3.44 -6.61 -12.54
C LEU A 204 -2.59 -7.21 -13.67
N HIS A 205 -1.68 -6.43 -14.27
CA HIS A 205 -0.85 -6.85 -15.41
C HIS A 205 0.61 -7.14 -15.02
N GLN A 206 1.02 -6.84 -13.78
CA GLN A 206 2.30 -7.30 -13.26
C GLN A 206 2.27 -8.80 -12.96
N ALA A 207 2.60 -9.60 -13.97
CA ALA A 207 3.17 -10.92 -13.74
C ALA A 207 4.50 -10.74 -12.98
N THR A 208 4.62 -11.43 -11.86
CA THR A 208 5.73 -11.44 -10.90
C THR A 208 7.10 -11.38 -11.59
N THR A 209 7.81 -10.25 -11.48
CA THR A 209 9.27 -10.27 -11.71
C THR A 209 9.89 -10.72 -10.40
N SER A 210 10.43 -11.95 -10.41
CA SER A 210 11.17 -12.55 -9.28
C SER A 210 12.52 -11.90 -9.05
#